data_AF-A0A2V7MRA2-F1
#
_entry.id   AF-A0A2V7MRA2-F1
#
_cell.length_a   1.000
_cell.length_b   1.000
_cell.length_c   1.000
_cell.angle_alpha   90.00
_cell.angle_beta   90.00
_cell.angle_gamma   90.00
#
_symmetry.space_group_name_H-M   'P 1'
#
loop_
_entity.id
_entity.type
_entity.pdbx_description
1 polymer ?
#
loop_
_entity_poly.entity_id
_entity_poly.type
_entity_poly.pdbx_seq_one_letter_code
_entity_poly.pdbx_strand_id
1 'polypeptide(L)'
;MLDAPPGRVTPEIATLVAAESLQVERVNVRDGYVETAWYDTRSRRSFRGAGDVPDLAATVKIRCWADPYVPGQTQLTVETVSRPRYDPSRTERDLELVVPKTHAGHAIADSLVAALKKRFGTPNSSPTAP
;
A
#
# COMPACT_ATOMS: atom_id res chain seq x y z
N MET A 1 -13.56 2.18 -1.66
CA MET A 1 -14.19 1.81 -2.93
C MET A 1 -13.62 2.65 -4.06
N LEU A 2 -13.37 2.02 -5.21
CA LEU A 2 -12.94 2.64 -6.47
C LEU A 2 -13.84 2.13 -7.60
N ASP A 3 -14.21 3.01 -8.53
CA ASP A 3 -15.06 2.67 -9.69
C ASP A 3 -14.22 2.15 -10.89
N ALA A 4 -13.42 1.13 -10.62
CA ALA A 4 -12.63 0.42 -11.62
C ALA A 4 -12.38 -1.04 -11.19
N PRO A 5 -12.22 -1.98 -12.14
CA PRO A 5 -11.91 -3.38 -11.81
C PRO A 5 -10.48 -3.55 -11.29
N PRO A 6 -10.19 -4.56 -10.46
CA PRO A 6 -8.87 -4.78 -9.87
C PRO A 6 -7.71 -4.83 -10.86
N GLY A 7 -7.92 -5.43 -12.05
CA GLY A 7 -6.91 -5.52 -13.09
C GLY A 7 -6.45 -4.16 -13.63
N ARG A 8 -7.28 -3.13 -13.52
CA ARG A 8 -6.93 -1.74 -13.87
C ARG A 8 -6.34 -0.98 -12.68
N VAL A 9 -6.82 -1.26 -11.47
CA VAL A 9 -6.36 -0.59 -10.25
C VAL A 9 -4.96 -1.03 -9.84
N THR A 10 -4.63 -2.32 -9.94
CA THR A 10 -3.36 -2.87 -9.40
C THR A 10 -2.11 -2.29 -10.08
N PRO A 11 -2.01 -2.22 -11.42
CA PRO A 11 -0.86 -1.57 -12.08
C PRO A 11 -0.77 -0.07 -11.78
N GLU A 12 -1.90 0.57 -11.53
CA GLU A 12 -1.96 1.98 -11.19
C GLU A 12 -1.42 2.25 -9.78
N ILE A 13 -1.74 1.38 -8.81
CA ILE A 13 -1.13 1.45 -7.46
C ILE A 13 0.40 1.42 -7.59
N ALA A 14 0.96 0.49 -8.36
CA ALA A 14 2.40 0.38 -8.57
C ALA A 14 3.00 1.65 -9.20
N THR A 15 2.28 2.28 -10.13
CA THR A 15 2.69 3.53 -10.78
C THR A 15 2.70 4.72 -9.81
N LEU A 16 1.66 4.85 -8.98
CA LEU A 16 1.56 5.93 -7.99
C LEU A 16 2.58 5.78 -6.86
N VAL A 17 2.80 4.56 -6.39
CA VAL A 17 3.86 4.26 -5.40
C VAL A 17 5.22 4.73 -5.92
N ALA A 18 5.56 4.41 -7.18
CA ALA A 18 6.81 4.84 -7.79
C ALA A 18 6.91 6.38 -7.93
N ALA A 19 5.80 7.05 -8.22
CA ALA A 19 5.74 8.52 -8.31
C ALA A 19 6.04 9.20 -6.96
N GLU A 20 5.71 8.54 -5.84
CA GLU A 20 6.01 9.00 -4.48
C GLU A 20 7.45 8.66 -4.03
N SER A 21 8.32 8.22 -4.95
CA SER A 21 9.70 7.75 -4.67
C SER A 21 9.79 6.47 -3.83
N LEU A 22 8.68 5.74 -3.64
CA LEU A 22 8.70 4.41 -3.05
C LEU A 22 9.08 3.39 -4.13
N GLN A 23 9.93 2.44 -3.79
CA GLN A 23 10.20 1.30 -4.66
C GLN A 23 9.14 0.23 -4.44
N VAL A 24 8.70 -0.39 -5.54
CA VAL A 24 7.83 -1.56 -5.49
C VAL A 24 8.69 -2.81 -5.29
N GLU A 25 8.35 -3.60 -4.28
CA GLU A 25 8.99 -4.89 -4.02
C GLU A 25 8.26 -6.02 -4.74
N ARG A 26 6.91 -6.01 -4.69
CA ARG A 26 6.09 -7.05 -5.31
C ARG A 26 4.81 -6.48 -5.91
N VAL A 27 4.45 -6.99 -7.09
CA VAL A 27 3.14 -6.77 -7.73
C VAL A 27 2.58 -8.13 -8.11
N ASN A 28 1.31 -8.34 -7.82
CA ASN A 28 0.55 -9.48 -8.31
C ASN A 28 -0.82 -9.00 -8.78
N VAL A 29 -0.94 -8.77 -10.09
CA VAL A 29 -2.17 -8.26 -10.72
C VAL A 29 -3.33 -9.26 -10.58
N ARG A 30 -3.05 -10.56 -10.61
CA ARG A 30 -4.07 -11.61 -10.47
C ARG A 30 -4.75 -11.54 -9.10
N ASP A 31 -3.97 -11.29 -8.06
CA ASP A 31 -4.45 -11.26 -6.67
C ASP A 31 -4.73 -9.83 -6.18
N GLY A 32 -4.65 -8.83 -7.05
CA GLY A 32 -4.89 -7.42 -6.69
C GLY A 32 -3.86 -6.83 -5.73
N TYR A 33 -2.66 -7.41 -5.63
CA TYR A 33 -1.72 -7.11 -4.56
C TYR A 33 -0.53 -6.25 -5.02
N VAL A 34 -0.19 -5.24 -4.22
CA VAL A 34 1.05 -4.46 -4.37
C VAL A 34 1.71 -4.29 -3.01
N GLU A 35 3.02 -4.52 -2.95
CA GLU A 35 3.86 -4.31 -1.77
C GLU A 35 5.05 -3.43 -2.13
N THR A 36 5.32 -2.43 -1.29
CA THR A 36 6.52 -1.60 -1.41
C THR A 36 7.72 -2.29 -0.79
N ALA A 37 8.91 -1.88 -1.20
CA ALA A 37 10.10 -2.08 -0.40
C ALA A 37 9.96 -1.30 0.93
N TRP A 38 10.87 -1.55 1.87
CA TRP A 38 10.95 -0.76 3.09
C TRP A 38 11.32 0.69 2.75
N TYR A 39 10.54 1.66 3.22
CA TYR A 39 10.71 3.08 2.92
C TYR A 39 10.97 3.88 4.20
N ASP A 40 12.13 4.50 4.29
CA ASP A 40 12.47 5.41 5.37
C ASP A 40 11.82 6.78 5.12
N THR A 41 10.89 7.15 6.00
CA THR A 41 10.11 8.39 5.89
C THR A 41 10.92 9.66 6.14
N ARG A 42 12.08 9.56 6.80
CA ARG A 42 13.00 10.68 7.06
C ARG A 42 13.96 10.89 5.90
N SER A 43 14.67 9.83 5.50
CA SER A 43 15.65 9.93 4.41
C SER A 43 15.02 9.85 3.02
N ARG A 44 13.74 9.49 2.93
CA ARG A 44 12.96 9.30 1.69
C ARG A 44 13.59 8.28 0.74
N ARG A 45 14.15 7.22 1.30
CA ARG A 45 14.84 6.15 0.56
C ARG A 45 14.15 4.81 0.77
N SER A 46 14.14 4.01 -0.29
CA SER A 46 13.67 2.62 -0.23
C SER A 46 14.84 1.66 -0.10
N PHE A 47 14.63 0.58 0.65
CA PHE A 47 15.57 -0.49 0.94
C PHE A 47 14.92 -1.83 0.62
N ARG A 48 15.53 -2.60 -0.27
CA ARG A 48 15.04 -3.94 -0.64
C ARG A 48 15.53 -4.97 0.38
N GLY A 49 14.70 -5.98 0.63
CA GLY A 49 15.01 -7.05 1.56
C GLY A 49 15.06 -6.62 3.04
N ALA A 50 15.34 -7.60 3.90
CA ALA A 50 15.14 -7.48 5.35
C ALA A 50 16.34 -6.91 6.12
N GLY A 51 17.54 -6.89 5.54
CA GLY A 51 18.81 -6.72 6.26
C GLY A 51 19.38 -5.29 6.30
N ASP A 52 19.11 -4.48 5.27
CA ASP A 52 19.81 -3.20 5.04
C ASP A 52 18.95 -1.97 5.41
N VAL A 53 18.12 -2.07 6.45
CA VAL A 53 17.27 -0.94 6.92
C VAL A 53 17.98 -0.18 8.06
N PRO A 54 18.42 1.08 7.86
CA PRO A 54 19.24 1.79 8.85
C PRO A 54 18.44 2.24 10.09
N ASP A 55 17.22 2.73 9.90
CA ASP A 55 16.32 3.18 10.98
C ASP A 55 15.00 2.41 10.91
N LEU A 56 14.96 1.30 11.64
CA LEU A 56 13.81 0.42 11.75
C LEU A 56 12.53 1.13 12.25
N ALA A 57 12.67 2.16 13.09
CA ALA A 57 11.53 2.87 13.66
C ALA A 57 10.93 3.90 12.69
N ALA A 58 11.74 4.51 11.83
CA ALA A 58 11.29 5.47 10.82
C ALA A 58 10.89 4.83 9.48
N THR A 59 11.10 3.53 9.34
CA THR A 59 10.91 2.80 8.09
C THR A 59 9.56 2.07 8.07
N VAL A 60 8.84 2.23 6.96
CA VAL A 60 7.53 1.63 6.76
C VAL A 60 7.47 0.80 5.48
N LYS A 61 6.54 -0.14 5.45
CA LYS A 61 6.15 -0.89 4.25
C LYS A 61 4.67 -0.68 4.03
N ILE A 62 4.28 -0.38 2.80
CA ILE A 62 2.88 -0.19 2.41
C ILE A 62 2.45 -1.40 1.59
N ARG A 63 1.29 -1.95 1.94
CA ARG A 63 0.63 -3.02 1.19
C ARG A 63 -0.74 -2.58 0.76
N CYS A 64 -1.08 -2.90 -0.47
CA CYS A 64 -2.39 -2.62 -1.03
C CYS A 64 -3.00 -3.92 -1.55
N TRP A 65 -4.28 -4.11 -1.26
CA TRP A 65 -5.12 -5.13 -1.87
C TRP A 65 -6.27 -4.46 -2.61
N ALA A 66 -6.40 -4.78 -3.89
CA ALA A 66 -7.46 -4.37 -4.77
C ALA A 66 -8.42 -5.54 -4.95
N ASP A 67 -9.33 -5.72 -4.00
CA ASP A 67 -10.26 -6.84 -4.01
C ASP A 67 -11.48 -6.54 -4.91
N PRO A 68 -11.97 -7.51 -5.70
CA PRO A 68 -13.21 -7.35 -6.43
C PRO A 68 -14.38 -7.19 -5.44
N TYR A 69 -15.26 -6.22 -5.68
CA TYR A 69 -16.45 -5.99 -4.83
C TYR A 69 -17.76 -6.28 -5.56
N VAL A 70 -18.04 -5.52 -6.62
CA VAL A 70 -19.11 -5.76 -7.60
C VAL A 70 -18.50 -5.60 -9.01
N PRO A 71 -19.15 -6.07 -10.09
CA PRO A 71 -18.60 -5.92 -11.43
C PRO A 71 -18.19 -4.47 -11.74
N GLY A 72 -16.92 -4.29 -12.13
CA GLY A 72 -16.36 -2.97 -12.42
C GLY A 72 -15.86 -2.17 -11.21
N GLN A 73 -15.98 -2.68 -9.98
CA GLN A 73 -15.56 -1.95 -8.77
C GLN A 73 -14.54 -2.71 -7.92
N THR A 74 -13.71 -1.95 -7.21
CA THR A 74 -12.66 -2.45 -6.33
C THR A 74 -12.84 -1.97 -4.90
N GLN A 75 -12.79 -2.90 -3.95
CA GLN A 75 -12.55 -2.60 -2.55
C GLN A 75 -11.04 -2.51 -2.32
N LEU A 76 -10.55 -1.28 -2.09
CA LEU A 76 -9.14 -1.02 -1.80
C LEU A 76 -8.90 -1.11 -0.29
N THR A 77 -7.99 -2.00 0.11
CA THR A 77 -7.44 -2.08 1.47
C THR A 77 -5.98 -1.65 1.43
N VAL A 78 -5.58 -0.74 2.33
CA VAL A 78 -4.18 -0.30 2.46
C VAL A 78 -3.72 -0.53 3.88
N GLU A 79 -2.60 -1.23 4.04
CA GLU A 79 -1.94 -1.48 5.31
C GLU A 79 -0.58 -0.79 5.29
N THR A 80 -0.26 -0.10 6.38
CA THR A 80 1.07 0.47 6.60
C THR A 80 1.64 -0.16 7.86
N VAL A 81 2.80 -0.79 7.72
CA VAL A 81 3.50 -1.44 8.82
C VAL A 81 4.89 -0.85 9.01
N SER A 82 5.39 -0.89 10.23
CA SER A 82 6.81 -0.72 10.53
C SER A 82 7.36 -2.01 11.10
N ARG A 83 8.69 -2.12 11.12
CA ARG A 83 9.39 -3.22 11.76
C ARG A 83 10.27 -2.66 12.87
N PRO A 84 9.82 -2.64 14.13
CA PRO A 84 10.58 -2.03 15.23
C PRO A 84 11.87 -2.78 15.59
N ARG A 85 12.05 -4.03 15.15
CA ARG A 85 13.23 -4.85 15.49
C ARG A 85 13.65 -5.80 14.37
N TYR A 86 14.96 -6.05 14.28
CA TYR A 86 15.54 -7.07 13.41
C TYR A 86 15.80 -8.36 14.19
N ASP A 87 15.33 -9.49 13.67
CA ASP A 87 15.53 -10.82 14.22
C ASP A 87 15.55 -11.82 13.05
N PRO A 88 16.73 -12.37 12.67
CA PRO A 88 16.86 -13.23 11.50
C PRO A 88 16.23 -14.62 11.69
N SER A 89 15.84 -14.98 12.92
CA SER A 89 15.16 -16.25 13.21
C SER A 89 13.66 -16.22 12.94
N ARG A 90 13.09 -15.03 12.75
CA ARG A 90 11.67 -14.80 12.49
C ARG A 90 11.47 -14.24 11.10
N THR A 91 10.30 -14.47 10.51
CA THR A 91 9.96 -13.84 9.24
C THR A 91 9.80 -12.33 9.42
N GLU A 92 9.93 -11.55 8.35
CA GLU A 92 9.68 -10.10 8.43
C GLU A 92 8.27 -9.80 8.93
N ARG A 93 7.28 -10.54 8.42
CA ARG A 93 5.85 -10.38 8.75
C ARG A 93 5.56 -10.61 10.24
N ASP A 94 6.28 -11.55 10.88
CA ASP A 94 6.15 -11.84 12.32
C ASP A 94 6.68 -10.71 13.23
N LEU A 95 7.45 -9.79 12.67
CA LEU A 95 8.08 -8.67 13.36
C LEU A 95 7.39 -7.34 13.03
N GLU A 96 6.42 -7.35 12.12
CA GLU A 96 5.71 -6.16 11.66
C GLU A 96 4.62 -5.74 12.64
N LEU A 97 4.47 -4.43 12.81
CA LEU A 97 3.38 -3.82 13.54
C LEU A 97 2.67 -2.81 12.64
N VAL A 98 1.33 -2.81 12.67
CA VAL A 98 0.55 -1.76 12.02
C VAL A 98 0.90 -0.42 12.68
N VAL A 99 1.28 0.56 11.87
CA VAL A 99 1.66 1.87 12.41
C VAL A 99 0.42 2.62 12.92
N PRO A 100 0.54 3.38 14.01
CA PRO A 100 -0.52 4.30 14.43
C PRO A 100 -0.83 5.33 13.33
N LYS A 101 -2.06 5.85 13.30
CA LYS A 101 -2.49 6.86 12.32
C LYS A 101 -1.67 8.16 12.38
N THR A 102 -1.03 8.45 13.51
CA THR A 102 -0.16 9.63 13.69
C THR A 102 1.23 9.46 13.05
N HIS A 103 1.57 8.26 12.57
CA HIS A 103 2.86 7.98 11.95
C HIS A 103 2.96 8.60 10.56
N ALA A 104 4.14 9.14 10.20
CA ALA A 104 4.37 9.78 8.90
C ALA A 104 4.05 8.86 7.69
N GLY A 105 4.29 7.56 7.84
CA GLY A 105 3.93 6.57 6.83
C GLY A 105 2.44 6.49 6.51
N HIS A 106 1.55 6.83 7.46
CA HIS A 106 0.11 6.85 7.21
C HIS A 106 -0.29 7.97 6.25
N ALA A 107 0.38 9.13 6.31
CA ALA A 107 0.13 10.24 5.38
C ALA A 107 0.44 9.87 3.92
N ILE A 108 1.41 8.97 3.69
CA ILE A 108 1.73 8.44 2.35
C ILE A 108 0.59 7.52 1.88
N ALA A 109 0.12 6.61 2.75
CA ALA A 109 -1.01 5.74 2.44
C ALA A 109 -2.29 6.54 2.15
N ASP A 110 -2.59 7.57 2.95
CA ASP A 110 -3.74 8.46 2.74
C ASP A 110 -3.64 9.20 1.40
N SER A 111 -2.45 9.71 1.06
CA SER A 111 -2.19 10.37 -0.22
C SER A 111 -2.37 9.42 -1.40
N LEU A 112 -1.90 8.18 -1.29
CA LEU A 112 -2.10 7.12 -2.29
C LEU A 112 -3.60 6.82 -2.49
N VAL A 113 -4.34 6.65 -1.40
CA VAL A 113 -5.80 6.41 -1.46
C VAL A 113 -6.52 7.60 -2.10
N ALA A 114 -6.14 8.83 -1.75
CA ALA A 114 -6.72 10.04 -2.33
C ALA A 114 -6.45 10.15 -3.83
N ALA A 115 -5.23 9.86 -4.27
CA ALA A 115 -4.84 9.86 -5.69
C ALA A 115 -5.63 8.81 -6.49
N LEU A 116 -5.78 7.60 -5.95
CA LEU A 116 -6.56 6.53 -6.58
C LEU A 116 -8.04 6.91 -6.70
N LYS A 117 -8.63 7.48 -5.65
CA LYS A 117 -10.02 7.98 -5.68
C LYS A 117 -10.20 9.10 -6.70
N LYS A 118 -9.23 10.03 -6.80
CA LYS A 118 -9.25 11.10 -7.81
C LYS A 118 -9.20 10.53 -9.22
N ARG A 119 -8.42 9.46 -9.44
CA ARG A 119 -8.20 8.86 -10.75
C ARG A 119 -9.34 7.95 -11.23
N PHE A 120 -9.89 7.14 -10.33
CA PHE A 120 -10.93 6.16 -10.67
C PHE A 120 -12.33 6.57 -10.25
N GLY A 121 -12.47 7.63 -9.46
CA GLY A 121 -13.74 7.97 -8.84
C GLY A 121 -14.12 7.01 -7.70
N THR A 122 -15.18 7.38 -7.01
CA THR A 122 -15.86 6.53 -6.03
C THR A 122 -17.28 6.29 -6.51
N PRO A 123 -17.86 5.10 -6.31
CA PRO A 123 -19.24 4.84 -6.69
C PRO A 123 -20.17 5.90 -6.08
N ASN A 124 -21.01 6.52 -6.90
CA ASN A 124 -22.12 7.34 -6.39
C ASN A 124 -23.14 6.37 -5.78
N SER A 125 -23.40 6.52 -4.48
CA SER A 125 -24.43 5.73 -3.81
C SER A 125 -25.81 6.06 -4.38
N SER A 126 -26.26 5.30 -5.37
CA SER A 126 -27.67 5.14 -5.70
C SER A 126 -27.96 3.66 -5.84
N PRO A 127 -28.49 2.99 -4.81
CA PRO A 127 -29.08 1.67 -5.03
C PRO A 127 -30.38 1.89 -5.81
N THR A 128 -30.33 1.77 -7.13
CA THR A 128 -31.55 1.57 -7.92
C THR A 128 -31.92 0.11 -7.78
N ALA A 129 -32.82 -0.19 -6.84
CA ALA A 129 -33.54 -1.45 -6.81
C ALA A 129 -34.65 -1.45 -7.88
N PRO A 130 -34.96 -2.60 -8.49
CA PRO A 130 -36.03 -2.76 -9.49
C PRO A 130 -37.44 -2.59 -8.90
#